data_AF-A0A554MNJ8-F1
#
_entry.id   AF-A0A554MNJ8-F1
#
_cell.length_a   1.000
_cell.length_b   1.000
_cell.length_c   1.000
_cell.angle_alpha   90.00
_cell.angle_beta   90.00
_cell.angle_gamma   90.00
#
_symmetry.space_group_name_H-M   'P 1'
#
loop_
_entity.id
_entity.type
_entity.pdbx_description
1 polymer ?
#
loop_
_entity_poly.entity_id
_entity_poly.type
_entity_poly.pdbx_seq_one_letter_code
_entity_poly.pdbx_strand_id
1 'polypeptide(L)'
;MSKIFTFLLISFLWLISVLPSLAQEESAESKKTIVEAIPVSAKDFLSEPVIGADSVLYGAKRVWEWLGDVVTVDNISQATRDIRLAKKRLDEINALLSDNNIEEAKDLVRDYNQRVDAAGEVVETIKDTEKWKNLSHDFADFVSRGRVYLGKVMENLPVAQQSEFREGVYTTDKWELVSRQIGMVLAEKLGQVGDNLGRVGEIGREVEEELLTTTSLTP
;
A
#
# COMPACT_ATOMS: atom_id res chain seq x y z
N MET A 1 30.87 -2.41 26.17
CA MET A 1 29.63 -3.14 25.85
C MET A 1 28.82 -3.28 27.13
N SER A 2 27.58 -2.79 27.12
CA SER A 2 26.75 -2.61 28.31
C SER A 2 26.25 -3.96 28.86
N LYS A 3 26.30 -4.15 30.19
CA LYS A 3 25.78 -5.34 30.90
C LYS A 3 24.30 -5.64 30.60
N ILE A 4 23.56 -4.63 30.12
CA ILE A 4 22.17 -4.74 29.69
C ILE A 4 22.04 -5.61 28.42
N PHE A 5 23.01 -5.53 27.51
CA PHE A 5 22.98 -6.30 26.26
C PHE A 5 23.22 -7.80 26.51
N THR A 6 24.06 -8.13 27.51
CA THR A 6 24.32 -9.51 27.91
C THR A 6 23.10 -10.15 28.58
N PHE A 7 22.33 -9.37 29.35
CA PHE A 7 21.12 -9.86 30.01
C PHE A 7 20.00 -10.16 29.02
N LEU A 8 19.81 -9.31 28.00
CA LEU A 8 18.84 -9.52 26.91
C LEU A 8 19.17 -10.73 26.03
N LEU A 9 20.45 -11.00 25.78
CA LEU A 9 20.87 -12.17 25.00
C LEU A 9 20.63 -13.49 25.76
N ILE A 10 20.86 -13.51 27.08
CA ILE A 10 20.66 -14.68 27.93
C ILE A 10 19.16 -15.00 28.10
N SER A 11 18.29 -13.98 28.17
CA SER A 11 16.83 -14.20 28.23
C SER A 11 16.27 -14.73 26.90
N PHE A 12 16.85 -14.34 25.76
CA PHE A 12 16.42 -14.82 24.45
C PHE A 12 16.79 -16.30 24.23
N LEU A 13 17.91 -16.77 24.77
CA LEU A 13 18.32 -18.19 24.71
C LEU A 13 17.46 -19.12 25.59
N TRP A 14 16.84 -18.60 26.65
CA TRP A 14 15.88 -19.37 27.46
C TRP A 14 14.51 -19.54 26.78
N LEU A 15 14.13 -18.64 25.86
CA LEU A 15 12.85 -18.77 25.15
C LEU A 15 12.84 -19.90 24.12
N ILE A 16 14.00 -20.26 23.56
CA ILE A 16 14.13 -21.30 22.52
C ILE A 16 14.01 -22.72 23.12
N SER A 17 14.24 -22.88 24.42
CA SER A 17 14.25 -24.20 25.09
C SER A 17 12.88 -24.68 25.58
N VAL A 18 11.80 -23.89 25.39
CA VAL A 18 10.44 -24.22 25.87
C VAL A 18 9.46 -24.50 24.71
N LEU A 19 9.93 -24.88 23.52
CA LEU A 19 9.08 -25.36 22.43
C LEU A 19 9.06 -26.90 22.40
N PRO A 20 8.17 -27.57 23.17
CA PRO A 20 7.87 -28.95 22.87
C PRO A 20 7.01 -28.99 21.59
N SER A 21 7.52 -29.71 20.58
CA SER A 21 6.74 -30.56 19.68
C SER A 21 5.30 -30.11 19.39
N LEU A 22 5.11 -29.14 18.48
CA LEU A 22 3.88 -28.97 17.72
C LEU A 22 4.12 -29.45 16.29
N ALA A 23 4.31 -30.76 16.19
CA ALA A 23 4.14 -31.52 14.96
C ALA A 23 3.03 -32.53 15.24
N GLN A 24 1.80 -32.13 14.95
CA GLN A 24 0.68 -33.05 14.83
C GLN A 24 -0.08 -32.68 13.57
N GLU A 25 0.05 -33.55 12.58
CA GLU A 25 -0.78 -33.62 11.39
C GLU A 25 -2.24 -33.84 11.80
N GLU A 26 -3.16 -33.10 11.19
CA GLU A 26 -4.47 -33.66 10.86
C GLU A 26 -4.89 -33.18 9.47
N SER A 27 -5.39 -34.15 8.72
CA SER A 27 -5.62 -34.14 7.28
C SER A 27 -7.08 -33.83 6.97
N ALA A 28 -7.29 -32.89 6.04
CA ALA A 28 -8.35 -32.77 5.02
C ALA A 28 -9.84 -32.99 5.40
N GLU A 29 -10.70 -31.99 5.11
CA GLU A 29 -11.60 -32.08 3.94
C GLU A 29 -12.43 -30.80 3.67
N SER A 30 -12.77 -30.63 2.39
CA SER A 30 -13.74 -29.68 1.80
C SER A 30 -13.31 -28.23 1.58
N LYS A 31 -12.21 -28.09 0.84
CA LYS A 31 -11.83 -26.89 0.08
C LYS A 31 -12.77 -26.74 -1.14
N LYS A 32 -13.91 -26.05 -0.97
CA LYS A 32 -14.77 -25.63 -2.09
C LYS A 32 -14.43 -24.19 -2.49
N THR A 33 -13.47 -24.10 -3.40
CA THR A 33 -13.18 -23.03 -4.37
C THR A 33 -14.00 -21.74 -4.24
N ILE A 34 -13.50 -20.79 -3.45
CA ILE A 34 -13.83 -19.35 -3.54
C ILE A 34 -12.71 -18.58 -4.29
N VAL A 35 -11.53 -19.21 -4.47
CA VAL A 35 -10.28 -18.58 -4.94
C VAL A 35 -10.28 -18.23 -6.44
N GLU A 36 -11.24 -18.69 -7.25
CA GLU A 36 -11.15 -18.61 -8.72
C GLU A 36 -11.79 -17.36 -9.35
N ALA A 37 -12.42 -16.47 -8.57
CA ALA A 37 -13.14 -15.31 -9.09
C ALA A 37 -12.37 -13.96 -9.02
N ILE A 38 -11.08 -13.96 -8.67
CA ILE A 38 -10.28 -12.73 -8.66
C ILE A 38 -9.73 -12.50 -10.09
N PRO A 39 -10.09 -11.42 -10.80
CA PRO A 39 -9.57 -11.13 -12.14
C PRO A 39 -8.05 -11.05 -12.11
N VAL A 40 -7.39 -11.51 -13.18
CA VAL A 40 -5.92 -11.57 -13.35
C VAL A 40 -5.21 -10.31 -12.83
N SER A 41 -5.77 -9.11 -13.08
CA SER A 41 -5.22 -7.82 -12.62
C SER A 41 -5.14 -7.62 -11.10
N ALA A 42 -5.95 -8.32 -10.29
CA ALA A 42 -5.88 -8.28 -8.82
C ALA A 42 -5.07 -9.45 -8.25
N LYS A 43 -4.95 -10.56 -8.99
CA LYS A 43 -4.08 -11.68 -8.63
C LYS A 43 -2.60 -11.29 -8.65
N ASP A 44 -2.21 -10.41 -9.59
CA ASP A 44 -0.85 -9.86 -9.68
C ASP A 44 -0.55 -8.82 -8.58
N PHE A 45 -1.57 -8.29 -7.90
CA PHE A 45 -1.40 -7.30 -6.84
C PHE A 45 -1.04 -7.95 -5.50
N LEU A 46 -1.53 -9.16 -5.25
CA LEU A 46 -1.33 -9.89 -4.01
C LEU A 46 -0.23 -10.94 -4.12
N SER A 47 0.38 -11.26 -2.99
CA SER A 47 1.23 -12.43 -2.87
C SER A 47 0.58 -13.39 -1.89
N GLU A 48 0.76 -14.71 -2.08
CA GLU A 48 0.31 -15.65 -1.06
C GLU A 48 1.01 -15.33 0.27
N PRO A 49 0.27 -15.18 1.38
CA PRO A 49 0.88 -14.83 2.65
C PRO A 49 1.79 -15.98 3.11
N VAL A 50 3.07 -15.67 3.33
CA VAL A 50 4.09 -16.66 3.75
C VAL A 50 3.80 -17.25 5.14
N ILE A 51 3.04 -16.54 5.98
CA ILE A 51 2.69 -16.95 7.35
C ILE A 51 1.24 -16.51 7.61
N GLY A 52 0.35 -17.48 7.87
CA GLY A 52 -1.05 -17.24 8.23
C GLY A 52 -1.20 -16.57 9.61
N ALA A 53 -2.34 -15.90 9.83
CA ALA A 53 -2.63 -15.17 11.07
C ALA A 53 -2.71 -16.10 12.30
N ASP A 54 -3.09 -17.36 12.07
CA ASP A 54 -3.37 -18.37 13.09
C ASP A 54 -2.10 -19.01 13.68
N SER A 55 -0.93 -18.69 13.11
CA SER A 55 0.34 -19.26 13.54
C SER A 55 0.86 -18.57 14.80
N VAL A 56 1.42 -19.34 15.76
CA VAL A 56 2.18 -18.79 16.89
C VAL A 56 3.34 -17.88 16.42
N LEU A 57 3.88 -18.14 15.23
CA LEU A 57 4.90 -17.30 14.60
C LEU A 57 4.36 -15.93 14.15
N TYR A 58 3.05 -15.79 13.97
CA TYR A 58 2.39 -14.52 13.64
C TYR A 58 2.53 -13.50 14.78
N GLY A 59 2.40 -13.93 16.04
CA GLY A 59 2.64 -13.08 17.20
C GLY A 59 4.07 -12.52 17.21
N ALA A 60 5.06 -13.36 16.92
CA ALA A 60 6.45 -12.92 16.77
C ALA A 60 6.63 -11.97 15.58
N LYS A 61 6.01 -12.25 14.42
CA LYS A 61 6.00 -11.37 13.24
C LYS A 61 5.45 -9.98 13.58
N ARG A 62 4.33 -9.90 14.31
CA ARG A 62 3.72 -8.64 14.76
C ARG A 62 4.64 -7.86 15.70
N VAL A 63 5.35 -8.54 16.61
CA VAL A 63 6.35 -7.91 17.48
C VAL A 63 7.54 -7.37 16.69
N TRP A 64 8.05 -8.12 15.72
CA TRP A 64 9.13 -7.65 14.83
C TRP A 64 8.69 -6.46 13.96
N GLU A 65 7.45 -6.49 13.47
CA GLU A 65 6.85 -5.35 12.78
C GLU A 65 6.76 -4.14 13.72
N TRP A 66 6.25 -4.30 14.94
CA TRP A 66 6.22 -3.19 15.90
C TRP A 66 7.63 -2.65 16.23
N LEU A 67 8.64 -3.50 16.41
CA LEU A 67 10.02 -3.06 16.66
C LEU A 67 10.60 -2.26 15.48
N GLY A 68 10.24 -2.62 14.25
CA GLY A 68 10.64 -1.86 13.07
C GLY A 68 10.02 -0.46 12.98
N ASP A 69 8.86 -0.24 13.60
CA ASP A 69 8.24 1.09 13.68
C ASP A 69 9.05 2.05 14.55
N VAL A 70 9.70 1.55 15.61
CA VAL A 70 10.49 2.38 16.54
C VAL A 70 11.83 2.84 15.95
N VAL A 71 12.34 2.15 14.92
CA VAL A 71 13.68 2.41 14.34
C VAL A 71 13.63 3.32 13.10
N THR A 72 12.46 3.53 12.51
CA THR A 72 12.33 4.32 11.28
C THR A 72 12.25 5.81 11.64
N VAL A 73 13.37 6.54 11.50
CA VAL A 73 13.48 7.97 11.91
C VAL A 73 12.93 8.94 10.85
N ASP A 74 12.85 8.51 9.60
CA ASP A 74 12.42 9.35 8.48
C ASP A 74 10.93 9.13 8.15
N ASN A 75 10.15 10.22 8.11
CA ASN A 75 8.70 10.18 7.87
C ASN A 75 8.34 9.53 6.54
N ILE A 76 9.13 9.77 5.47
CA ILE A 76 8.86 9.18 4.15
C ILE A 76 9.07 7.67 4.21
N SER A 77 10.18 7.24 4.81
CA SER A 77 10.47 5.83 5.02
C SER A 77 9.38 5.14 5.86
N GLN A 78 8.84 5.84 6.87
CA GLN A 78 7.71 5.37 7.67
C GLN A 78 6.44 5.22 6.83
N ALA A 79 6.07 6.21 6.01
CA ALA A 79 4.91 6.12 5.13
C ALA A 79 5.04 5.00 4.09
N THR A 80 6.21 4.85 3.46
CA THR A 80 6.48 3.72 2.54
C THR A 80 6.34 2.39 3.26
N ARG A 81 6.79 2.31 4.52
CA ARG A 81 6.65 1.12 5.35
C ARG A 81 5.18 0.84 5.68
N ASP A 82 4.39 1.85 6.01
CA ASP A 82 2.95 1.72 6.27
C ASP A 82 2.19 1.25 5.04
N ILE A 83 2.50 1.79 3.85
CA ILE A 83 1.97 1.28 2.56
C ILE A 83 2.27 -0.21 2.41
N ARG A 84 3.52 -0.63 2.64
CA ARG A 84 3.93 -2.03 2.53
C ARG A 84 3.22 -2.93 3.54
N LEU A 85 3.02 -2.46 4.78
CA LEU A 85 2.31 -3.23 5.79
C LEU A 85 0.81 -3.30 5.53
N ALA A 86 0.20 -2.21 5.06
CA ALA A 86 -1.18 -2.20 4.61
C ALA A 86 -1.37 -3.23 3.47
N LYS A 87 -0.43 -3.31 2.51
CA LYS A 87 -0.45 -4.35 1.47
C LYS A 87 -0.48 -5.75 2.06
N LYS A 88 0.36 -6.05 3.06
CA LYS A 88 0.34 -7.35 3.73
C LYS A 88 -1.00 -7.64 4.42
N ARG A 89 -1.66 -6.62 4.99
CA ARG A 89 -2.98 -6.81 5.60
C ARG A 89 -4.02 -7.20 4.57
N LEU A 90 -3.94 -6.67 3.34
CA LEU A 90 -4.80 -7.13 2.24
C LEU A 90 -4.58 -8.62 1.92
N ASP A 91 -3.33 -9.08 1.87
CA ASP A 91 -3.02 -10.51 1.65
C ASP A 91 -3.57 -11.39 2.79
N GLU A 92 -3.44 -10.94 4.04
CA GLU A 92 -3.93 -11.67 5.22
C GLU A 92 -5.46 -11.67 5.32
N ILE A 93 -6.12 -10.56 4.98
CA ILE A 93 -7.59 -10.48 4.84
C ILE A 93 -8.08 -11.51 3.82
N ASN A 94 -7.39 -11.65 2.67
CA ASN A 94 -7.75 -12.64 1.66
C ASN A 94 -7.78 -14.07 2.22
N ALA A 95 -6.73 -14.42 2.96
CA ALA A 95 -6.55 -15.74 3.51
C ALA A 95 -7.63 -16.03 4.56
N LEU A 96 -7.82 -15.12 5.51
CA LEU A 96 -8.84 -15.27 6.56
C LEU A 96 -10.25 -15.40 5.99
N LEU A 97 -10.59 -14.62 4.97
CA LEU A 97 -11.90 -14.71 4.33
C LEU A 97 -12.07 -16.00 3.52
N SER A 98 -10.98 -16.54 2.95
CA SER A 98 -10.99 -17.86 2.31
C SER A 98 -11.25 -18.98 3.32
N ASP A 99 -10.82 -18.78 4.57
CA ASP A 99 -11.03 -19.69 5.70
C ASP A 99 -12.30 -19.36 6.51
N ASN A 100 -13.15 -18.45 6.01
CA ASN A 100 -14.39 -17.98 6.65
C ASN A 100 -14.19 -17.38 8.06
N ASN A 101 -13.00 -16.85 8.36
CA ASN A 101 -12.66 -16.18 9.60
C ASN A 101 -12.87 -14.66 9.50
N ILE A 102 -14.14 -14.25 9.57
CA ILE A 102 -14.56 -12.88 9.21
C ILE A 102 -14.25 -11.87 10.32
N GLU A 103 -14.35 -12.27 11.58
CA GLU A 103 -14.09 -11.37 12.70
C GLU A 103 -12.63 -10.94 12.74
N GLU A 104 -11.68 -11.87 12.53
CA GLU A 104 -10.27 -11.51 12.40
C GLU A 104 -9.99 -10.69 11.14
N ALA A 105 -10.66 -11.00 10.03
CA ALA A 105 -10.54 -10.19 8.81
C ALA A 105 -11.00 -8.73 9.03
N LYS A 106 -12.07 -8.51 9.81
CA LYS A 106 -12.54 -7.16 10.19
C LYS A 106 -11.49 -6.39 10.99
N ASP A 107 -10.81 -7.06 11.91
CA ASP A 107 -9.70 -6.45 12.65
C ASP A 107 -8.52 -6.07 11.74
N LEU A 108 -8.19 -6.91 10.75
CA LEU A 108 -7.14 -6.60 9.78
C LEU A 108 -7.55 -5.47 8.82
N VAL A 109 -8.82 -5.32 8.46
CA VAL A 109 -9.31 -4.16 7.68
C VAL A 109 -9.08 -2.87 8.46
N ARG A 110 -9.35 -2.89 9.78
CA ARG A 110 -9.08 -1.73 10.64
C ARG A 110 -7.59 -1.37 10.68
N ASP A 111 -6.70 -2.35 10.83
CA ASP A 111 -5.25 -2.11 10.78
C ASP A 111 -4.79 -1.64 9.38
N TYR A 112 -5.37 -2.18 8.30
CA TYR A 112 -5.15 -1.69 6.95
C TYR A 112 -5.50 -0.20 6.82
N ASN A 113 -6.68 0.21 7.27
CA ASN A 113 -7.10 1.61 7.19
C ASN A 113 -6.22 2.54 8.03
N GLN A 114 -5.88 2.14 9.26
CA GLN A 114 -4.99 2.92 10.11
C GLN A 114 -3.64 3.20 9.43
N ARG A 115 -3.10 2.23 8.70
CA ARG A 115 -1.85 2.37 7.96
C ARG A 115 -1.98 3.24 6.71
N VAL A 116 -3.09 3.07 5.98
CA VAL A 116 -3.41 3.95 4.85
C VAL A 116 -3.53 5.39 5.33
N ASP A 117 -4.21 5.63 6.44
CA ASP A 117 -4.39 6.96 7.02
C ASP A 117 -3.06 7.57 7.48
N ALA A 118 -2.22 6.80 8.17
CA ALA A 118 -0.91 7.25 8.62
C ALA A 118 0.01 7.61 7.43
N ALA A 119 0.04 6.78 6.38
CA ALA A 119 0.81 7.08 5.17
C ALA A 119 0.25 8.32 4.45
N GLY A 120 -1.08 8.48 4.40
CA GLY A 120 -1.74 9.64 3.80
C GLY A 120 -1.41 10.96 4.52
N GLU A 121 -1.42 10.96 5.86
CA GLU A 121 -1.03 12.13 6.66
C GLU A 121 0.41 12.57 6.37
N VAL A 122 1.33 11.62 6.19
CA VAL A 122 2.70 11.95 5.80
C VAL A 122 2.72 12.57 4.41
N VAL A 123 2.04 11.97 3.42
CA VAL A 123 1.97 12.49 2.05
C VAL A 123 1.51 13.95 2.04
N GLU A 124 0.49 14.29 2.84
CA GLU A 124 -0.04 15.66 2.94
C GLU A 124 0.95 16.67 3.53
N THR A 125 1.92 16.22 4.32
CA THR A 125 2.88 17.09 5.02
C THR A 125 4.21 17.29 4.27
N ILE A 126 4.46 16.52 3.20
CA ILE A 126 5.73 16.62 2.45
C ILE A 126 5.75 17.94 1.65
N LYS A 127 6.75 18.78 1.96
CA LYS A 127 6.98 20.06 1.24
C LYS A 127 7.89 19.93 0.02
N ASP A 128 8.72 18.89 -0.01
CA ASP A 128 9.64 18.62 -1.11
C ASP A 128 8.87 18.01 -2.28
N THR A 129 8.81 18.73 -3.40
CA THR A 129 7.98 18.36 -4.56
C THR A 129 8.38 17.01 -5.17
N GLU A 130 9.67 16.67 -5.21
CA GLU A 130 10.12 15.41 -5.83
C GLU A 130 9.77 14.22 -4.93
N LYS A 131 10.04 14.34 -3.62
CA LYS A 131 9.67 13.33 -2.63
C LYS A 131 8.17 13.15 -2.53
N TRP A 132 7.42 14.26 -2.49
CA TRP A 132 5.96 14.25 -2.49
C TRP A 132 5.44 13.53 -3.72
N LYS A 133 5.98 13.82 -4.91
CA LYS A 133 5.53 13.21 -6.16
C LYS A 133 5.73 11.69 -6.14
N ASN A 134 6.91 11.23 -5.73
CA ASN A 134 7.21 9.80 -5.71
C ASN A 134 6.31 9.07 -4.70
N LEU A 135 6.19 9.57 -3.48
CA LEU A 135 5.38 8.91 -2.46
C LEU A 135 3.87 9.01 -2.76
N SER A 136 3.37 10.14 -3.24
CA SER A 136 1.94 10.32 -3.57
C SER A 136 1.51 9.43 -4.74
N HIS A 137 2.38 9.23 -5.73
CA HIS A 137 2.15 8.27 -6.80
C HIS A 137 2.00 6.84 -6.25
N ASP A 138 2.97 6.39 -5.45
CA ASP A 138 2.95 5.04 -4.87
C ASP A 138 1.74 4.85 -3.93
N PHE A 139 1.43 5.87 -3.12
CA PHE A 139 0.27 5.87 -2.24
C PHE A 139 -1.04 5.76 -3.02
N ALA A 140 -1.21 6.53 -4.10
CA ALA A 140 -2.43 6.48 -4.89
C ALA A 140 -2.58 5.19 -5.70
N ASP A 141 -1.52 4.68 -6.31
CA ASP A 141 -1.56 3.37 -6.97
C ASP A 141 -1.96 2.29 -5.95
N PHE A 142 -1.35 2.32 -4.76
CA PHE A 142 -1.67 1.39 -3.68
C PHE A 142 -3.13 1.47 -3.24
N VAL A 143 -3.64 2.64 -2.87
CA VAL A 143 -5.01 2.78 -2.36
C VAL A 143 -6.05 2.49 -3.44
N SER A 144 -5.79 2.90 -4.69
CA SER A 144 -6.67 2.58 -5.83
C SER A 144 -6.82 1.07 -6.01
N ARG A 145 -5.70 0.34 -6.05
CA ARG A 145 -5.70 -1.12 -6.17
C ARG A 145 -6.26 -1.81 -4.95
N GLY A 146 -5.91 -1.33 -3.75
CA GLY A 146 -6.40 -1.86 -2.47
C GLY A 146 -7.91 -1.77 -2.35
N ARG A 147 -8.52 -0.69 -2.83
CA ARG A 147 -9.99 -0.53 -2.85
C ARG A 147 -10.66 -1.47 -3.84
N VAL A 148 -10.16 -1.56 -5.07
CA VAL A 148 -10.68 -2.51 -6.06
C VAL A 148 -10.59 -3.93 -5.51
N TYR A 149 -9.48 -4.23 -4.83
CA TYR A 149 -9.26 -5.52 -4.22
C TYR A 149 -10.26 -5.80 -3.08
N LEU A 150 -10.40 -4.91 -2.09
CA LEU A 150 -11.36 -5.08 -0.99
C LEU A 150 -12.80 -5.16 -1.50
N GLY A 151 -13.17 -4.40 -2.54
CA GLY A 151 -14.47 -4.50 -3.18
C GLY A 151 -14.74 -5.90 -3.75
N LYS A 152 -13.78 -6.48 -4.46
CA LYS A 152 -13.89 -7.84 -5.01
C LYS A 152 -13.97 -8.90 -3.92
N VAL A 153 -13.17 -8.74 -2.88
CA VAL A 153 -13.19 -9.63 -1.72
C VAL A 153 -14.57 -9.61 -1.06
N MET A 154 -15.14 -8.43 -0.86
CA MET A 154 -16.49 -8.26 -0.31
C MET A 154 -17.56 -8.89 -1.20
N GLU A 155 -17.48 -8.73 -2.52
CA GLU A 155 -18.44 -9.34 -3.46
C GLU A 155 -18.51 -10.86 -3.34
N ASN A 156 -17.41 -11.50 -2.92
CA ASN A 156 -17.35 -12.94 -2.72
C ASN A 156 -17.87 -13.40 -1.35
N LEU A 157 -18.19 -12.47 -0.43
CA LEU A 157 -18.78 -12.81 0.85
C LEU A 157 -20.30 -13.01 0.74
N PRO A 158 -20.90 -13.93 1.51
CA PRO A 158 -22.33 -13.97 1.75
C PRO A 158 -22.92 -12.59 2.05
N VAL A 159 -24.08 -12.27 1.46
CA VAL A 159 -24.72 -10.94 1.56
C VAL A 159 -24.86 -10.45 3.01
N ALA A 160 -25.19 -11.35 3.95
CA ALA A 160 -25.30 -11.03 5.37
C ALA A 160 -23.99 -10.52 6.00
N GLN A 161 -22.84 -10.95 5.48
CA GLN A 161 -21.51 -10.60 5.97
C GLN A 161 -20.94 -9.36 5.25
N GLN A 162 -21.45 -9.05 4.05
CA GLN A 162 -21.01 -7.88 3.28
C GLN A 162 -21.29 -6.55 4.01
N SER A 163 -22.44 -6.43 4.69
CA SER A 163 -22.80 -5.20 5.41
C SER A 163 -21.86 -4.92 6.57
N GLU A 164 -21.48 -5.96 7.33
CA GLU A 164 -20.55 -5.82 8.45
C GLU A 164 -19.14 -5.47 8.00
N PHE A 165 -18.70 -6.01 6.87
CA PHE A 165 -17.38 -5.71 6.32
C PHE A 165 -17.33 -4.30 5.68
N ARG A 166 -18.45 -3.81 5.14
CA ARG A 166 -18.55 -2.52 4.46
C ARG A 166 -18.26 -1.33 5.39
N GLU A 167 -18.68 -1.41 6.64
CA GLU A 167 -18.42 -0.34 7.63
C GLU A 167 -16.91 -0.14 7.87
N GLY A 168 -16.10 -1.19 7.73
CA GLY A 168 -14.66 -1.09 7.82
C GLY A 168 -14.04 -0.39 6.61
N VAL A 169 -14.43 -0.77 5.39
CA VAL A 169 -13.67 -0.44 4.16
C VAL A 169 -13.81 1.02 3.67
N TYR A 170 -14.87 1.73 4.06
CA TYR A 170 -15.24 3.01 3.41
C TYR A 170 -15.18 4.26 4.30
N THR A 171 -14.52 4.22 5.45
CA THR A 171 -14.59 5.31 6.46
C THR A 171 -13.63 6.47 6.24
N THR A 172 -12.77 6.46 5.22
CA THR A 172 -11.75 7.50 5.08
C THR A 172 -12.13 8.55 4.03
N ASP A 173 -12.83 9.61 4.49
CA ASP A 173 -13.07 10.85 3.73
C ASP A 173 -11.76 11.47 3.18
N LYS A 174 -10.61 11.10 3.78
CA LYS A 174 -9.26 11.47 3.36
C LYS A 174 -8.94 11.06 1.91
N TRP A 175 -9.59 10.03 1.36
CA TRP A 175 -9.34 9.62 -0.03
C TRP A 175 -9.77 10.69 -1.06
N GLU A 176 -10.88 11.38 -0.82
CA GLU A 176 -11.28 12.49 -1.71
C GLU A 176 -10.24 13.61 -1.68
N LEU A 177 -9.67 13.88 -0.50
CA LEU A 177 -8.65 14.91 -0.32
C LEU A 177 -7.38 14.56 -1.08
N VAL A 178 -6.88 13.34 -0.93
CA VAL A 178 -5.70 12.84 -1.65
C VAL A 178 -5.95 12.81 -3.15
N SER A 179 -7.11 12.31 -3.59
CA SER A 179 -7.49 12.29 -5.02
C SER A 179 -7.53 13.70 -5.62
N ARG A 180 -8.06 14.69 -4.88
CA ARG A 180 -8.07 16.09 -5.30
C ARG A 180 -6.65 16.68 -5.35
N GLN A 181 -5.82 16.43 -4.34
CA GLN A 181 -4.43 16.92 -4.33
C GLN A 181 -3.62 16.35 -5.49
N ILE A 182 -3.77 15.06 -5.77
CA ILE A 182 -3.14 14.40 -6.92
C ILE A 182 -3.65 15.00 -8.23
N GLY A 183 -4.96 15.19 -8.36
CA GLY A 183 -5.57 15.86 -9.51
C GLY A 183 -5.02 17.28 -9.73
N MET A 184 -4.83 18.06 -8.67
CA MET A 184 -4.27 19.41 -8.76
C MET A 184 -2.81 19.41 -9.23
N VAL A 185 -1.97 18.52 -8.72
CA VAL A 185 -0.56 18.47 -9.15
C VAL A 185 -0.40 17.89 -10.56
N LEU A 186 -1.24 16.93 -10.94
CA LEU A 186 -1.33 16.49 -12.33
C LEU A 186 -1.76 17.65 -13.26
N ALA A 187 -2.76 18.42 -12.86
CA ALA A 187 -3.22 19.58 -13.63
C ALA A 187 -2.13 20.66 -13.74
N GLU A 188 -1.38 20.95 -12.67
CA GLU A 188 -0.27 21.90 -12.68
C GLU A 188 0.83 21.45 -13.66
N LYS A 189 1.20 20.16 -13.65
CA LYS A 189 2.19 19.62 -14.60
C LYS A 189 1.70 19.63 -16.03
N LEU A 190 0.43 19.32 -16.27
CA LEU A 190 -0.15 19.39 -17.61
C LEU A 190 -0.19 20.84 -18.11
N GLY A 191 -0.42 21.81 -17.20
CA GLY A 191 -0.26 23.24 -17.48
C GLY A 191 1.18 23.58 -17.89
N GLN A 192 2.17 23.21 -17.08
CA GLN A 192 3.59 23.46 -17.39
C GLN A 192 4.04 22.79 -18.69
N VAL A 193 3.54 21.59 -19.00
CA VAL A 193 3.80 20.91 -20.28
C VAL A 193 3.14 21.67 -21.43
N GLY A 194 1.91 22.15 -21.26
CA GLY A 194 1.23 23.01 -22.22
C GLY A 194 2.01 24.30 -22.50
N ASP A 195 2.49 24.97 -21.46
CA ASP A 195 3.28 26.20 -21.57
C ASP A 195 4.61 25.97 -22.29
N ASN A 196 5.29 24.86 -21.98
CA ASN A 196 6.52 24.47 -22.65
C ASN A 196 6.30 24.14 -24.12
N LEU A 197 5.21 23.45 -24.47
CA LEU A 197 4.85 23.17 -25.86
C LEU A 197 4.48 24.46 -26.62
N GLY A 198 3.80 25.40 -25.96
CA GLY A 198 3.52 26.73 -26.50
C GLY A 198 4.80 27.49 -26.86
N ARG A 199 5.77 27.52 -25.94
CA ARG A 199 7.11 28.11 -26.19
C ARG A 199 7.85 27.45 -27.36
N VAL A 200 7.77 26.13 -27.49
CA VAL A 200 8.38 25.41 -28.64
C VAL A 200 7.71 25.82 -29.95
N GLY A 201 6.39 26.04 -29.95
CA GLY A 201 5.66 26.56 -31.09
C GLY A 201 6.07 27.99 -31.47
N GLU A 202 6.26 28.87 -30.50
CA GLU A 202 6.75 30.24 -30.73
C GLU A 202 8.16 30.25 -31.32
N ILE A 203 9.09 29.46 -30.77
CA ILE A 203 10.45 29.32 -31.31
C ILE A 203 10.42 28.79 -32.74
N GLY A 204 9.54 27.83 -33.03
CA GLY A 204 9.36 27.33 -34.40
C GLY A 204 8.93 28.42 -35.38
N ARG A 205 8.03 29.31 -34.94
CA ARG A 205 7.55 30.46 -35.74
C ARG A 205 8.65 31.51 -35.95
N GLU A 206 9.44 31.81 -34.92
CA GLU A 206 10.57 32.75 -35.02
C GLU A 206 11.63 32.23 -36.01
N VAL A 207 11.96 30.94 -35.94
CA VAL A 207 12.91 30.30 -36.86
C VAL A 207 12.39 30.33 -38.31
N GLU A 208 11.10 30.09 -38.52
CA GLU A 208 10.48 30.16 -39.85
C GLU A 208 10.50 31.59 -40.42
N GLU A 209 10.22 32.61 -39.61
CA GLU A 209 10.30 34.02 -40.01
C GLU A 209 11.75 34.45 -40.32
N GLU A 210 12.74 33.96 -39.56
CA GLU A 210 14.16 34.22 -39.81
C GLU A 210 14.67 33.52 -41.10
N LEU A 211 14.19 32.31 -41.39
CA LEU A 211 14.49 31.61 -42.64
C LEU A 211 13.87 32.31 -43.86
N LEU A 212 12.63 32.77 -43.77
CA LEU A 212 11.98 33.49 -44.87
C LEU A 212 12.65 34.83 -45.17
N THR A 213 13.13 35.54 -44.15
CA THR A 213 13.84 36.82 -44.32
C THR A 213 15.26 36.63 -44.88
N THR A 214 16.00 35.62 -44.42
CA THR A 214 17.35 35.32 -44.94
C THR A 214 17.35 34.81 -46.38
N THR A 215 16.34 34.03 -46.79
CA THR A 215 16.24 33.52 -48.17
C THR A 215 15.88 34.63 -49.19
N SER A 216 15.27 35.73 -48.73
CA SER A 216 14.90 36.89 -49.58
C SER A 216 16.07 37.84 -49.91
N LEU A 217 17.24 37.65 -49.26
CA LEU A 217 18.41 38.53 -49.39
C LEU A 217 19.54 37.96 -50.28
N THR A 218 19.34 36.78 -50.87
CA THR A 218 20.25 36.22 -51.88
C THR A 218 19.65 36.41 -53.28
N PRO A 219 20.15 37.38 -54.07
CA PRO A 219 19.75 37.59 -55.47
C PRO A 219 20.28 36.51 -56.44
#